data_AF-A0A523XHE5-F1
#
_entry.id   AF-A0A523XHE5-F1
#
_cell.length_a   1.000
_cell.length_b   1.000
_cell.length_c   1.000
_cell.angle_alpha   90.00
_cell.angle_beta   90.00
_cell.angle_gamma   90.00
#
_symmetry.space_group_name_H-M   'P 1'
#
loop_
_entity.id
_entity.type
_entity.pdbx_description
1 polymer ?
#
loop_
_entity_poly.entity_id
_entity_poly.type
_entity_poly.pdbx_seq_one_letter_code
_entity_poly.pdbx_strand_id
1 'polypeptide(L)'
;MKLVLGVVASVILIIGCATTQVPEVTETETAEQEPCKRYYDFGFEYLKNGSYDDAIVNFQRAVDCSTGFVEAWIGLSQSYAQKGDMDSAESVLARA
;
A
#
# COMPACT_ATOMS: atom_id res chain seq x y z
N MET A 1 -18.58 -30.42 -18.38
CA MET A 1 -17.31 -29.93 -17.78
C MET A 1 -16.21 -30.96 -18.02
N LYS A 2 -14.96 -30.48 -18.16
CA LYS A 2 -13.71 -31.12 -18.65
C LYS A 2 -13.45 -30.79 -20.13
N LEU A 3 -13.07 -29.53 -20.39
CA LEU A 3 -11.70 -28.98 -20.37
C LEU A 3 -10.94 -29.35 -21.66
N VAL A 4 -11.22 -28.51 -22.65
CA VAL A 4 -10.60 -28.32 -23.97
C VAL A 4 -9.09 -28.10 -23.76
N LEU A 5 -8.25 -29.00 -24.30
CA LEU A 5 -7.39 -28.72 -25.46
C LEU A 5 -6.37 -27.62 -25.12
N GLY A 6 -5.12 -27.94 -24.85
CA GLY A 6 -4.23 -28.47 -25.87
C GLY A 6 -3.44 -27.31 -26.49
N VAL A 7 -2.13 -27.48 -26.55
CA VAL A 7 -1.34 -27.01 -27.69
C VAL A 7 -1.35 -25.50 -27.93
N VAL A 8 -0.64 -24.72 -27.11
CA VAL A 8 0.07 -23.55 -27.65
C VAL A 8 1.46 -23.37 -27.03
N ALA A 9 2.14 -24.49 -26.74
CA ALA A 9 3.59 -24.52 -26.55
C ALA A 9 4.35 -24.54 -27.90
N SER A 10 3.77 -23.95 -28.96
CA SER A 10 4.25 -24.14 -30.35
C SER A 10 4.05 -22.95 -31.28
N VAL A 11 3.79 -21.75 -30.77
CA VAL A 11 3.79 -20.53 -31.60
C VAL A 11 4.94 -19.62 -31.16
N ILE A 12 6.16 -20.16 -31.31
CA ILE A 12 7.36 -19.38 -31.58
C ILE A 12 7.49 -19.38 -33.10
N LEU A 13 7.71 -18.19 -33.70
CA LEU A 13 7.77 -17.88 -35.15
C LEU A 13 6.34 -17.82 -35.75
N ILE A 14 5.80 -16.71 -36.25
CA ILE A 14 6.33 -15.67 -37.14
C ILE A 14 5.36 -14.45 -37.05
N ILE A 15 5.87 -13.26 -37.39
CA ILE A 15 5.20 -11.99 -37.74
C ILE A 15 5.37 -10.90 -36.68
N GLY A 16 6.36 -10.04 -36.90
CA GLY A 16 6.51 -8.78 -36.19
C GLY A 16 5.49 -7.74 -36.64
N CYS A 17 4.97 -6.98 -35.68
CA CYS A 17 4.83 -5.52 -35.73
C CYS A 17 4.25 -5.08 -34.37
N ALA A 18 4.93 -4.17 -33.69
CA ALA A 18 4.47 -3.35 -32.58
C ALA A 18 3.23 -3.84 -31.80
N THR A 19 3.43 -4.63 -30.75
CA THR A 19 2.69 -4.41 -29.50
C THR A 19 3.66 -4.54 -28.33
N THR A 20 3.65 -3.46 -27.57
CA THR A 20 4.24 -3.29 -26.24
C THR A 20 4.05 -4.51 -25.36
N GLN A 21 5.16 -5.10 -24.94
CA GLN A 21 5.24 -5.77 -23.65
C GLN A 21 6.17 -4.92 -22.80
N VAL A 22 5.64 -3.78 -22.34
CA VAL A 22 6.11 -3.22 -21.07
C VAL A 22 6.01 -4.39 -20.08
N PRO A 23 7.05 -4.73 -19.30
CA PRO A 23 6.91 -5.75 -18.28
C PRO A 23 5.67 -5.38 -17.45
N GLU A 24 4.69 -6.26 -17.48
CA GLU A 24 3.49 -6.23 -16.67
C GLU A 24 3.96 -6.10 -15.22
N VAL A 25 3.87 -4.89 -14.67
CA VAL A 25 3.99 -4.62 -13.24
C VAL A 25 2.96 -5.53 -12.60
N THR A 26 3.44 -6.67 -12.14
CA THR A 26 2.62 -7.78 -11.71
C THR A 26 2.08 -7.37 -10.35
N GLU A 27 0.86 -6.86 -10.40
CA GLU A 27 -0.03 -6.53 -9.29
C GLU A 27 -0.04 -7.70 -8.30
N THR A 28 0.87 -7.66 -7.34
CA THR A 28 0.96 -8.67 -6.28
C THR A 28 1.18 -7.99 -4.94
N GLU A 29 0.44 -6.90 -4.69
CA GLU A 29 0.38 -6.24 -3.38
C GLU A 29 -1.04 -6.27 -2.80
N THR A 30 -1.81 -7.32 -3.08
CA THR A 30 -3.24 -7.37 -2.68
C THR A 30 -3.62 -8.57 -1.81
N ALA A 31 -2.66 -9.38 -1.35
CA ALA A 31 -2.98 -10.56 -0.53
C ALA A 31 -2.40 -10.56 0.90
N GLU A 32 -1.41 -9.72 1.24
CA GLU A 32 -0.73 -9.82 2.56
C GLU A 32 -0.64 -8.50 3.35
N GLN A 33 -1.45 -7.49 3.03
CA GLN A 33 -1.53 -6.26 3.83
C GLN A 33 -2.55 -6.32 4.98
N GLU A 34 -3.20 -7.46 5.22
CA GLU A 34 -4.15 -7.67 6.32
C GLU A 34 -3.67 -7.11 7.69
N PRO A 35 -2.43 -7.36 8.15
CA PRO A 35 -1.95 -6.76 9.39
C PRO A 35 -1.73 -5.25 9.28
N CYS A 36 -1.19 -4.76 8.16
CA CYS A 36 -0.91 -3.33 7.94
C CYS A 36 -2.21 -2.53 7.92
N LYS A 37 -3.20 -3.02 7.17
CA LYS A 37 -4.54 -2.45 7.09
C LYS A 37 -5.23 -2.42 8.44
N ARG A 38 -5.11 -3.48 9.24
CA ARG A 38 -5.69 -3.50 10.58
C ARG A 38 -5.10 -2.41 11.49
N TYR A 39 -3.78 -2.20 11.43
CA TYR A 39 -3.15 -1.10 12.17
C TYR A 39 -3.62 0.26 11.66
N TYR A 40 -3.75 0.44 10.34
CA TYR A 40 -4.33 1.66 9.77
C TYR A 40 -5.76 1.91 10.27
N ASP A 41 -6.63 0.90 10.25
CA ASP A 41 -8.02 1.02 10.69
C ASP A 41 -8.09 1.43 12.18
N PHE A 42 -7.25 0.87 13.05
CA PHE A 42 -7.15 1.31 14.45
C PHE A 42 -6.62 2.73 14.57
N GLY A 43 -5.57 3.09 13.84
CA GLY A 43 -5.01 4.46 13.85
C GLY A 43 -6.05 5.49 13.45
N PHE A 44 -6.86 5.17 12.44
CA PHE A 44 -7.95 6.02 11.97
C PHE A 44 -9.05 6.19 13.00
N GLU A 45 -9.41 5.13 13.73
CA GLU A 45 -10.38 5.22 14.83
C GLU A 45 -9.86 6.09 15.98
N TYR A 46 -8.60 5.93 16.38
CA TYR A 46 -7.99 6.79 17.40
C TYR A 46 -7.90 8.25 16.97
N LEU A 47 -7.56 8.51 15.70
CA LEU A 47 -7.51 9.85 15.13
C LEU A 47 -8.87 10.54 15.20
N LYS A 48 -9.95 9.84 14.83
CA LYS A 48 -11.33 10.34 14.94
C LYS A 48 -11.72 10.68 16.37
N ASN A 49 -11.25 9.88 17.32
CA ASN A 49 -11.52 10.06 18.74
C ASN A 49 -10.64 11.15 19.40
N GLY A 50 -9.70 11.76 18.65
CA GLY A 50 -8.77 12.76 19.17
C GLY A 50 -7.61 12.17 19.97
N SER A 51 -7.49 10.84 20.03
CA SER A 51 -6.40 10.12 20.69
C SER A 51 -5.17 10.08 19.78
N TYR A 52 -4.54 11.24 19.55
CA TYR A 52 -3.49 11.37 18.55
C TYR A 52 -2.26 10.51 18.84
N ASP A 53 -1.90 10.29 20.10
CA ASP A 53 -0.78 9.42 20.48
C ASP A 53 -1.02 7.96 20.08
N ASP A 54 -2.22 7.43 20.35
CA ASP A 54 -2.59 6.07 19.95
C ASP A 54 -2.71 5.95 18.42
N ALA A 55 -3.18 7.00 17.76
CA ALA A 55 -3.23 7.08 16.30
C ALA A 55 -1.83 6.99 15.70
N ILE A 56 -0.88 7.77 16.21
CA ILE A 56 0.54 7.76 15.79
C ILE A 56 1.12 6.35 15.93
N VAL A 57 0.94 5.69 17.08
CA VAL A 57 1.48 4.34 17.30
C VAL A 57 0.94 3.33 16.29
N ASN A 58 -0.36 3.40 15.97
CA ASN A 58 -0.98 2.46 15.04
C ASN A 58 -0.62 2.76 13.58
N PHE A 59 -0.60 4.03 13.17
CA PHE A 59 -0.14 4.38 11.83
C PHE A 59 1.34 4.08 11.63
N GLN A 60 2.19 4.26 12.65
CA GLN A 60 3.60 3.86 12.60
C GLN A 60 3.73 2.36 12.32
N ARG A 61 2.95 1.52 13.00
CA ARG A 61 2.93 0.07 12.73
C ARG A 61 2.44 -0.26 11.32
N ALA A 62 1.52 0.52 10.77
CA ALA A 62 1.02 0.32 9.42
C ALA A 62 2.10 0.64 8.38
N VAL A 63 2.84 1.73 8.53
CA VAL A 63 3.96 2.09 7.63
C VAL A 63 5.18 1.18 7.80
N ASP A 64 5.44 0.68 9.02
CA ASP A 64 6.51 -0.30 9.27
C ASP A 64 6.19 -1.65 8.62
N CYS A 65 4.91 -1.98 8.50
CA CYS A 65 4.42 -3.20 7.88
C CYS A 65 4.46 -3.15 6.35
N SER A 66 4.09 -2.00 5.76
CA SER A 66 4.25 -1.73 4.34
C SER A 66 4.66 -0.28 4.13
N THR A 67 5.90 -0.08 3.68
CA THR A 67 6.42 1.25 3.37
C THR A 67 5.69 1.91 2.21
N GLY A 68 5.02 1.12 1.36
CA GLY A 68 4.20 1.59 0.23
C GLY A 68 2.76 1.97 0.62
N PHE A 69 2.37 1.82 1.89
CA PHE A 69 1.01 2.12 2.32
C PHE A 69 0.81 3.63 2.52
N VAL A 70 0.57 4.34 1.42
CA VAL A 70 0.48 5.81 1.35
C VAL A 70 -0.56 6.37 2.34
N GLU A 71 -1.71 5.73 2.48
CA GLU A 71 -2.76 6.17 3.41
C GLU A 71 -2.30 6.16 4.87
N ALA A 72 -1.45 5.21 5.25
CA ALA A 72 -0.88 5.15 6.60
C ALA A 72 0.11 6.30 6.85
N TRP A 73 0.91 6.68 5.86
CA TRP A 73 1.79 7.86 5.94
C TRP A 73 0.99 9.16 6.10
N ILE A 74 -0.11 9.29 5.35
CA ILE A 74 -1.03 10.44 5.47
C ILE A 74 -1.64 10.47 6.88
N GLY A 75 -2.16 9.33 7.36
CA GLY A 75 -2.72 9.21 8.70
C GLY A 75 -1.72 9.55 9.80
N LEU A 76 -0.47 9.11 9.66
CA LEU A 76 0.61 9.41 10.61
C LEU A 76 0.93 10.91 10.65
N SER A 77 1.12 11.55 9.50
CA SER A 77 1.42 12.99 9.43
C SER A 77 0.26 13.83 9.97
N GLN A 78 -0.98 13.47 9.64
CA GLN A 78 -2.17 14.13 10.17
C GLN A 78 -2.26 14.00 11.68
N SER A 79 -1.92 12.84 12.25
CA SER A 79 -1.96 12.63 13.69
C SER A 79 -0.94 13.51 14.43
N TYR A 80 0.28 13.63 13.90
CA TYR A 80 1.28 14.58 14.42
C TYR A 80 0.81 16.03 14.33
N ALA A 81 0.28 16.44 13.19
CA ALA A 81 -0.24 17.80 13.00
C ALA A 81 -1.37 18.12 13.97
N GLN A 82 -2.32 17.20 14.18
CA GLN A 82 -3.43 17.39 15.11
C GLN A 82 -2.99 17.39 16.58
N LYS A 83 -1.88 16.71 16.90
CA LYS A 83 -1.21 16.80 18.20
C LYS A 83 -0.47 18.14 18.39
N GLY A 84 -0.27 18.91 17.33
CA GLY A 84 0.47 20.19 17.34
C GLY A 84 1.97 20.04 17.05
N ASP A 85 2.43 18.85 16.65
CA ASP A 85 3.82 18.56 16.32
C ASP A 85 4.02 18.65 14.80
N MET A 86 4.13 19.89 14.31
CA MET A 86 4.25 20.18 12.87
C MET A 86 5.59 19.72 12.30
N ASP A 87 6.67 19.81 13.10
CA ASP A 87 8.01 19.36 12.69
C ASP A 87 8.01 17.87 12.36
N SER A 88 7.38 17.05 13.22
CA SER A 88 7.23 15.62 12.96
C SER A 88 6.31 15.34 11.78
N ALA A 89 5.22 16.09 11.62
CA ALA A 89 4.30 15.93 10.49
C ALA A 89 5.00 16.17 9.13
N GLU A 90 5.80 17.23 9.02
CA GLU A 90 6.61 17.52 7.83
C GLU A 90 7.68 16.45 7.60
N SER A 91 8.36 16.01 8.67
CA SER A 91 9.36 14.94 8.57
C SER A 91 8.78 13.62 8.07
N VAL A 92 7.58 13.26 8.52
CA VAL A 92 6.87 12.05 8.08
C VAL A 92 6.54 12.10 6.59
N LEU A 93 6.02 13.23 6.10
CA LEU A 93 5.70 13.40 4.68
C LEU A 93 6.95 13.37 3.79
N ALA A 94 8.09 13.85 4.27
CA ALA A 94 9.35 13.77 3.52
C ALA A 94 9.91 12.34 3.38
N ARG A 95 9.38 11.38 4.16
CA ARG A 95 9.80 9.97 4.19
C ARG A 95 8.85 9.02 3.46
N ALA A 96 7.64 9.49 3.17
CA ALA A 96 6.61 8.77 2.41
C ALA A 96 6.90 8.82 0.90
#